data_AF-A0A7Z3DY32-F1
#
_entry.id   AF-A0A7Z3DY32-F1
#
_cell.length_a   1.000
_cell.length_b   1.000
_cell.length_c   1.000
_cell.angle_alpha   90.00
_cell.angle_beta   90.00
_cell.angle_gamma   90.00
#
_symmetry.space_group_name_H-M   'P 1'
#
loop_
_entity.id
_entity.type
_entity.pdbx_description
1 polymer ?
#
loop_
_entity_poly.entity_id
_entity_poly.type
_entity_poly.pdbx_seq_one_letter_code
_entity_poly.pdbx_strand_id
1 'polypeptide(L)'
;MSITFEVTMAIRYLQARNAKFCSITTLFSIVGVALGVATLIVVMSVMNGFRVKLLDSILGIDGHINVYFDRNIDSDYHAVSKSIEKIPGVLKATPMTNDQIIVAANGKVAGSVVRSVSTKDLFYNTTITDNIIVGNIREFDKGVIIGARLVEALNINYGDKIMLISPEGFDALFDVMPKMKEYEVVAIFDTGMFEYDSTLIYMPMKSAQAFFNYEGSVKNIEVFVDDIARADELASAIEKETGMKAESWQLQHSHYLSALKTEKNVMFLILTLIIIVAAFNIVSNLMIIVQEKKFAIAVMRTFGATSGSIMRIFCTCGLLIGFIGTCLGCSMGIIFSLNIENIRMFLENVTNTKLLDPMIYFFSSLPVILVPQDVVNISVLALFLSFLATIAPALQAAAQDPAEILCYE
;
A
#
# COMPACT_ATOMS: atom_id res chain seq x y z
N MET A 1 -32.39 -10.33 -38.29
CA MET A 1 -32.77 -10.57 -36.88
C MET A 1 -32.30 -9.41 -36.03
N SER A 2 -33.12 -8.97 -35.06
CA SER A 2 -32.78 -7.85 -34.17
C SER A 2 -31.94 -8.32 -32.98
N ILE A 3 -31.13 -7.42 -32.40
CA ILE A 3 -30.36 -7.65 -31.17
C ILE A 3 -31.28 -8.11 -30.02
N THR A 4 -32.51 -7.61 -29.98
CA THR A 4 -33.53 -7.97 -28.99
C THR A 4 -33.88 -9.46 -29.03
N PHE A 5 -33.92 -10.06 -30.21
CA PHE A 5 -34.16 -11.50 -30.37
C PHE A 5 -32.99 -12.31 -29.77
N GLU A 6 -31.76 -11.91 -30.08
CA GLU A 6 -30.55 -12.61 -29.65
C GLU A 6 -30.39 -12.59 -28.12
N VAL A 7 -30.64 -11.44 -27.48
CA VAL A 7 -30.65 -11.31 -26.01
C VAL A 7 -31.77 -12.13 -25.37
N THR A 8 -32.98 -12.10 -25.94
CA THR A 8 -34.12 -12.86 -25.38
C THR A 8 -33.85 -14.37 -25.43
N MET A 9 -33.28 -14.87 -26.52
CA MET A 9 -32.90 -16.28 -26.64
C MET A 9 -31.77 -16.65 -25.70
N ALA A 10 -30.76 -15.79 -25.55
CA ALA A 10 -29.67 -16.00 -24.60
C ALA A 10 -30.19 -16.16 -23.16
N ILE A 11 -31.07 -15.27 -22.72
CA ILE A 11 -31.70 -15.34 -21.38
C ILE A 11 -32.48 -16.65 -21.22
N ARG A 12 -33.27 -17.06 -22.23
CA ARG A 12 -34.04 -18.31 -22.18
C ARG A 12 -33.15 -19.55 -22.10
N TYR A 13 -32.02 -19.56 -22.79
CA TYR A 13 -31.06 -20.66 -22.71
C TYR A 13 -30.39 -20.76 -21.34
N LEU A 14 -30.12 -19.62 -20.69
CA LEU A 14 -29.62 -19.59 -19.31
C LEU A 14 -30.68 -19.98 -18.27
N GLN A 15 -31.97 -19.66 -18.50
CA GLN A 15 -33.07 -19.85 -17.53
C GLN A 15 -33.85 -21.18 -17.68
N ALA A 16 -33.50 -22.05 -18.63
CA ALA A 16 -34.34 -23.20 -18.98
C ALA A 16 -34.58 -24.18 -17.80
N ARG A 17 -35.76 -24.06 -17.18
CA ARG A 17 -36.23 -24.72 -15.95
C ARG A 17 -36.36 -26.25 -16.02
N ASN A 18 -36.34 -26.85 -17.23
CA ASN A 18 -36.61 -28.28 -17.43
C ASN A 18 -35.35 -29.17 -17.47
N ALA A 19 -34.15 -28.60 -17.41
CA ALA A 19 -32.90 -29.34 -17.27
C ALA A 19 -32.15 -28.84 -16.02
N LYS A 20 -32.33 -29.51 -14.89
CA LYS A 20 -31.69 -29.14 -13.61
C LYS A 20 -30.16 -28.98 -13.72
N PHE A 21 -29.52 -29.70 -14.64
CA PHE A 21 -28.07 -29.66 -14.86
C PHE A 21 -27.57 -28.36 -15.50
N CYS A 22 -28.20 -27.87 -16.58
CA CYS A 22 -27.82 -26.62 -17.26
C CYS A 22 -27.88 -25.38 -16.34
N SER A 23 -28.86 -25.32 -15.43
CA SER A 23 -29.00 -24.21 -14.49
C SER A 23 -27.92 -24.23 -13.40
N ILE A 24 -27.45 -25.42 -13.00
CA ILE A 24 -26.44 -25.59 -11.95
C ILE A 24 -25.05 -25.23 -12.47
N THR A 25 -24.68 -25.68 -13.68
CA THR A 25 -23.38 -25.35 -14.28
C THR A 25 -23.25 -23.84 -14.54
N THR A 26 -24.33 -23.19 -14.98
CA THR A 26 -24.39 -21.73 -15.12
C THR A 26 -24.21 -21.00 -13.80
N LEU A 27 -24.84 -21.49 -12.72
CA LEU A 27 -24.62 -20.94 -11.38
C LEU A 27 -23.15 -21.08 -10.96
N PHE A 28 -22.52 -22.23 -11.18
CA PHE A 28 -21.10 -22.42 -10.87
C PHE A 28 -20.19 -21.50 -11.68
N SER A 29 -20.47 -21.24 -12.96
CA SER A 29 -19.72 -20.27 -13.75
C SER A 29 -19.87 -18.84 -13.22
N ILE A 30 -21.10 -18.43 -12.87
CA ILE A 30 -21.35 -17.09 -12.28
C ILE A 30 -20.62 -16.94 -10.95
N VAL A 31 -20.72 -17.94 -10.06
CA VAL A 31 -20.03 -17.94 -8.76
C VAL A 31 -18.51 -17.94 -8.93
N GLY A 32 -17.97 -18.70 -9.89
CA GLY A 32 -16.54 -18.71 -10.19
C GLY A 32 -16.02 -17.34 -10.62
N VAL A 33 -16.72 -16.65 -11.52
CA VAL A 33 -16.38 -15.29 -11.94
C VAL A 33 -16.55 -14.30 -10.78
N ALA A 34 -17.65 -14.40 -10.03
CA ALA A 34 -17.90 -13.51 -8.89
C ALA A 34 -16.83 -13.63 -7.80
N LEU A 35 -16.44 -14.86 -7.42
CA LEU A 35 -15.37 -15.09 -6.45
C LEU A 35 -14.02 -14.62 -6.97
N GLY A 36 -13.70 -14.83 -8.25
CA GLY A 36 -12.49 -14.30 -8.87
C GLY A 36 -12.42 -12.77 -8.75
N VAL A 37 -13.46 -12.07 -9.23
CA VAL A 37 -13.56 -10.59 -9.18
C VAL A 37 -13.56 -10.06 -7.74
N ALA A 38 -14.28 -10.70 -6.82
CA ALA A 38 -14.29 -10.29 -5.41
C ALA A 38 -12.90 -10.41 -4.78
N THR A 39 -12.22 -11.55 -4.99
CA THR A 39 -10.87 -11.80 -4.45
C THR A 39 -9.87 -10.77 -4.97
N LEU A 40 -9.95 -10.42 -6.26
CA LEU A 40 -9.11 -9.40 -6.88
C LEU A 40 -9.24 -8.03 -6.23
N ILE A 41 -10.48 -7.60 -6.01
CA ILE A 41 -10.79 -6.30 -5.39
C ILE A 41 -10.28 -6.27 -3.95
N VAL A 42 -10.52 -7.34 -3.18
CA VAL A 42 -10.08 -7.43 -1.78
C VAL A 42 -8.55 -7.36 -1.71
N VAL A 43 -7.85 -8.19 -2.47
CA VAL A 43 -6.39 -8.25 -2.47
C VAL A 43 -5.79 -6.91 -2.88
N MET A 44 -6.25 -6.29 -3.98
CA MET A 44 -5.75 -4.98 -4.40
C MET A 44 -6.02 -3.88 -3.37
N SER A 45 -7.18 -3.90 -2.71
CA SER A 45 -7.52 -2.89 -1.70
C SER A 45 -6.66 -3.00 -0.44
N VAL A 46 -6.37 -4.23 0.01
CA VAL A 46 -5.43 -4.49 1.11
C VAL A 46 -4.03 -4.02 0.73
N MET A 47 -3.56 -4.36 -0.48
CA MET A 47 -2.23 -3.97 -0.93
C MET A 47 -2.08 -2.44 -1.08
N ASN A 48 -3.10 -1.76 -1.59
CA ASN A 48 -3.10 -0.30 -1.64
C ASN A 48 -3.06 0.32 -0.23
N GLY A 49 -3.84 -0.23 0.71
CA GLY A 49 -3.81 0.21 2.10
C GLY A 49 -2.45 0.02 2.75
N PHE A 50 -1.85 -1.16 2.57
CA PHE A 50 -0.52 -1.47 3.05
C PHE A 50 0.54 -0.53 2.47
N ARG A 51 0.47 -0.26 1.17
CA ARG A 51 1.39 0.68 0.51
C ARG A 51 1.29 2.09 1.08
N VAL A 52 0.09 2.62 1.25
CA VAL A 52 -0.11 3.95 1.84
C VAL A 52 0.44 3.98 3.26
N LYS A 53 0.12 2.97 4.07
CA LYS A 53 0.63 2.88 5.43
C LYS A 53 2.15 2.75 5.52
N LEU A 54 2.77 1.98 4.62
CA LEU A 54 4.23 1.93 4.53
C LEU A 54 4.83 3.27 4.09
N LEU A 55 4.20 3.96 3.14
CA LEU A 55 4.65 5.28 2.71
C LEU A 55 4.52 6.31 3.83
N ASP A 56 3.41 6.32 4.56
CA ASP A 56 3.20 7.18 5.73
C ASP A 56 4.28 6.91 6.81
N SER A 57 4.65 5.65 7.02
CA SER A 57 5.74 5.30 7.95
C SER A 57 7.13 5.69 7.45
N ILE A 58 7.32 5.90 6.15
CA ILE A 58 8.60 6.38 5.58
C ILE A 58 8.64 7.91 5.56
N LEU A 59 7.51 8.56 5.28
CA LEU A 59 7.39 10.01 5.05
C LEU A 59 6.94 10.81 6.28
N GLY A 60 6.40 10.16 7.31
CA GLY A 60 5.56 10.82 8.31
C GLY A 60 6.26 11.79 9.25
N ILE A 61 7.54 11.54 9.57
CA ILE A 61 8.33 12.40 10.48
C ILE A 61 9.60 12.91 9.81
N ASP A 62 10.03 12.26 8.73
CA ASP A 62 11.19 12.65 7.93
C ASP A 62 10.82 13.70 6.88
N GLY A 63 11.78 14.54 6.53
CA GLY A 63 11.65 15.49 5.45
C GLY A 63 11.70 14.80 4.10
N HIS A 64 11.08 15.44 3.13
CA HIS A 64 10.92 14.89 1.79
C HIS A 64 12.24 14.89 1.00
N ILE A 65 13.20 15.75 1.37
CA ILE A 65 14.53 15.83 0.74
C ILE A 65 15.57 16.03 1.84
N ASN A 66 16.69 15.31 1.74
CA ASN A 66 17.85 15.47 2.60
C ASN A 66 19.02 16.06 1.81
N VAL A 67 19.54 17.19 2.28
CA VAL A 67 20.74 17.83 1.72
C VAL A 67 21.92 17.47 2.62
N TYR A 68 22.91 16.80 2.05
CA TYR A 68 24.08 16.34 2.78
C TYR A 68 25.23 17.33 2.65
N PHE A 69 25.89 17.60 3.77
CA PHE A 69 27.14 18.34 3.75
C PHE A 69 28.29 17.40 3.41
N ASP A 70 29.17 17.86 2.52
CA ASP A 70 30.47 17.23 2.39
C ASP A 70 31.29 17.56 3.64
N ARG A 71 31.95 16.55 4.23
CA ARG A 71 32.64 16.65 5.54
C ARG A 71 33.74 17.71 5.60
N ASN A 72 34.10 18.32 4.47
CA ASN A 72 35.19 19.28 4.32
C ASN A 72 34.74 20.76 4.20
N ILE A 73 33.46 21.08 4.33
CA ILE A 73 32.98 22.46 4.18
C ILE A 73 32.47 22.99 5.51
N ASP A 74 33.21 23.95 6.06
CA ASP A 74 32.84 24.84 7.18
C ASP A 74 31.68 25.76 6.73
N SER A 75 30.54 25.13 6.43
CA SER A 75 29.39 25.76 5.81
C SER A 75 28.56 26.44 6.89
N ASP A 76 28.23 27.72 6.71
CA ASP A 76 27.14 28.34 7.48
C ASP A 76 25.82 27.66 7.09
N TYR A 77 25.49 26.57 7.79
CA TYR A 77 24.31 25.75 7.54
C TYR A 77 23.02 26.56 7.70
N HIS A 78 23.03 27.66 8.47
CA HIS A 78 21.89 28.57 8.55
C HIS A 78 21.72 29.40 7.27
N ALA A 79 22.81 29.84 6.65
CA ALA A 79 22.75 30.54 5.36
C ALA A 79 22.26 29.60 4.25
N VAL A 80 22.73 28.36 4.23
CA VAL A 80 22.31 27.34 3.26
C VAL A 80 20.83 27.01 3.41
N SER A 81 20.37 26.73 4.64
CA SER A 81 18.95 26.50 4.96
C SER A 81 18.07 27.66 4.45
N LYS A 82 18.45 28.90 4.71
CA LYS A 82 17.72 30.09 4.21
C LYS A 82 17.74 30.25 2.69
N SER A 83 18.78 29.75 2.01
CA SER A 83 18.82 29.75 0.55
C SER A 83 17.84 28.72 -0.02
N ILE A 84 17.81 27.53 0.57
CA ILE A 84 16.89 26.45 0.19
C ILE A 84 15.43 26.88 0.39
N GLU A 85 15.11 27.56 1.50
CA GLU A 85 13.76 28.09 1.78
C GLU A 85 13.25 29.11 0.73
N LYS A 86 14.12 29.69 -0.09
CA LYS A 86 13.71 30.63 -1.17
C LYS A 86 13.27 29.92 -2.45
N ILE A 87 13.53 28.62 -2.58
CA ILE A 87 13.19 27.85 -3.77
C ILE A 87 11.67 27.62 -3.79
N PRO A 88 10.95 27.97 -4.88
CA PRO A 88 9.51 27.76 -4.97
C PRO A 88 9.14 26.28 -4.79
N GLY A 89 8.21 26.01 -3.87
CA GLY A 89 7.79 24.65 -3.50
C GLY A 89 8.46 24.12 -2.22
N VAL A 90 9.51 24.77 -1.72
CA VAL A 90 10.07 24.48 -0.40
C VAL A 90 9.26 25.21 0.67
N LEU A 91 8.74 24.44 1.64
CA LEU A 91 8.03 24.98 2.81
C LEU A 91 9.00 25.35 3.93
N LYS A 92 9.99 24.49 4.19
CA LYS A 92 10.93 24.63 5.31
C LYS A 92 12.22 23.87 5.04
N ALA A 93 13.35 24.41 5.48
CA ALA A 93 14.63 23.71 5.47
C ALA A 93 15.23 23.73 6.89
N THR A 94 15.23 22.59 7.57
CA THR A 94 15.63 22.46 8.96
C THR A 94 16.99 21.78 9.07
N PRO A 95 18.02 22.45 9.61
CA PRO A 95 19.28 21.79 9.95
C PRO A 95 19.03 20.71 11.01
N MET A 96 19.50 19.50 10.76
CA MET A 96 19.30 18.34 11.64
C MET A 96 20.54 17.45 11.69
N THR A 97 20.59 16.59 12.70
CA THR A 97 21.49 15.44 12.74
C THR A 97 20.71 14.21 13.18
N ASN A 98 21.08 13.06 12.62
CA ASN A 98 20.58 11.76 13.02
C ASN A 98 21.75 10.92 13.50
N ASP A 99 21.80 10.67 14.81
CA ASP A 99 22.92 9.98 15.44
C ASP A 99 22.43 8.73 16.18
N GLN A 100 23.00 7.57 15.83
CA GLN A 100 22.68 6.31 16.49
C GLN A 100 23.35 6.22 17.86
N ILE A 101 22.58 5.85 18.87
CA ILE A 101 23.03 5.73 20.25
C ILE A 101 22.46 4.50 20.95
N ILE A 102 23.04 4.19 22.10
CA ILE A 102 22.44 3.29 23.08
C ILE A 102 21.90 4.14 24.23
N VAL A 103 20.69 3.85 24.67
CA VAL A 103 20.03 4.50 25.81
C VAL A 103 19.98 3.49 26.95
N ALA A 104 20.40 3.92 28.14
CA ALA A 104 20.36 3.11 29.34
C ALA A 104 19.61 3.83 30.47
N ALA A 105 18.70 3.11 31.12
CA ALA A 105 18.02 3.57 32.33
C ALA A 105 17.50 2.37 33.13
N ASN A 106 17.50 2.47 34.46
CA ASN A 106 16.94 1.45 35.37
C ASN A 106 17.41 0.00 35.09
N GLY A 107 18.68 -0.18 34.68
CA GLY A 107 19.26 -1.48 34.36
C GLY A 107 18.81 -2.08 33.02
N LYS A 108 18.03 -1.35 32.22
CA LYS A 108 17.62 -1.71 30.86
C LYS A 108 18.39 -0.87 29.84
N VAL A 109 18.57 -1.44 28.64
CA VAL A 109 19.23 -0.80 27.51
C VAL A 109 18.39 -0.96 26.24
N ALA A 110 18.40 0.07 25.40
CA ALA A 110 17.73 0.06 24.10
C ALA A 110 18.59 0.81 23.07
N GLY A 111 18.54 0.36 21.81
CA GLY A 111 19.07 1.14 20.69
C GLY A 111 18.11 2.27 20.34
N SER A 112 18.63 3.44 20.01
CA SER A 112 17.83 4.63 19.72
C SER A 112 18.56 5.54 18.72
N VAL A 113 17.82 6.48 18.14
CA VAL A 113 18.36 7.53 17.27
C VAL A 113 18.04 8.88 17.90
N VAL A 114 19.08 9.69 18.09
CA VAL A 114 18.93 11.10 18.46
C VAL A 114 18.72 11.92 17.21
N ARG A 115 17.57 12.59 17.13
CA ARG A 115 17.30 13.67 16.18
C ARG A 115 17.60 15.00 16.86
N SER A 116 18.55 15.76 16.34
CA SER A 116 18.78 17.11 16.85
C SER A 116 18.07 18.17 16.05
N VAL A 117 17.44 19.10 16.75
CA VAL A 117 16.65 20.16 16.11
C VAL A 117 16.73 21.42 16.95
N SER A 118 16.53 22.58 16.32
CA SER A 118 16.36 23.82 17.07
C SER A 118 14.97 23.86 17.71
N THR A 119 14.85 24.51 18.87
CA THR A 119 13.55 24.67 19.54
C THR A 119 12.50 25.33 18.64
N LYS A 120 12.92 26.26 17.77
CA LYS A 120 12.03 26.91 16.79
C LYS A 120 11.55 25.95 15.72
N ASP A 121 12.43 25.11 15.19
CA ASP A 121 12.08 24.17 14.13
C ASP A 121 11.30 22.96 14.67
N LEU A 122 11.51 22.58 15.95
CA LEU A 122 10.69 21.58 16.62
C LEU A 122 9.22 21.99 16.67
N PHE A 123 8.93 23.26 17.00
CA PHE A 123 7.56 23.80 17.00
C PHE A 123 6.94 23.91 15.60
N TYR A 124 7.75 23.89 14.54
CA TYR A 124 7.24 23.82 13.16
C TYR A 124 6.79 22.40 12.80
N ASN A 125 7.43 21.37 13.37
CA ASN A 125 7.03 19.98 13.20
C ASN A 125 5.82 19.66 14.10
N THR A 126 4.62 19.83 13.54
CA THR A 126 3.34 19.60 14.23
C THR A 126 3.15 18.14 14.63
N THR A 127 3.73 17.19 13.89
CA THR A 127 3.57 15.75 14.15
C THR A 127 4.07 15.33 15.53
N ILE A 128 5.11 15.98 16.07
CA ILE A 128 5.59 15.70 17.44
C ILE A 128 4.90 16.62 18.44
N THR A 129 4.79 17.91 18.12
CA THR A 129 4.25 18.92 19.04
C THR A 129 2.80 18.64 19.43
N ASP A 130 1.98 18.16 18.49
CA ASP A 130 0.56 17.87 18.73
C ASP A 130 0.33 16.54 19.45
N ASN A 131 1.35 15.67 19.47
CA ASN A 131 1.29 14.30 20.01
C ASN A 131 2.07 14.14 21.33
N ILE A 132 2.39 15.24 22.02
CA ILE A 132 2.96 15.20 23.38
C ILE A 132 1.88 14.72 24.34
N ILE A 133 2.11 13.57 24.99
CA ILE A 133 1.19 13.00 25.98
C ILE A 133 1.48 13.50 27.40
N VAL A 134 2.75 13.74 27.73
CA VAL A 134 3.20 14.14 29.08
C VAL A 134 4.38 15.11 28.97
N GLY A 135 4.40 16.14 29.81
CA GLY A 135 5.53 17.06 29.95
C GLY A 135 5.32 18.42 29.27
N ASN A 136 6.39 19.19 29.15
CA ASN A 136 6.34 20.54 28.61
C ASN A 136 7.42 20.77 27.55
N ILE A 137 6.99 20.79 26.29
CA ILE A 137 7.87 21.03 25.14
C ILE A 137 8.64 22.36 25.21
N ARG A 138 8.17 23.35 25.98
CA ARG A 138 8.90 24.61 26.18
C ARG A 138 10.18 24.45 26.99
N GLU A 139 10.34 23.32 27.68
CA GLU A 139 11.56 22.99 28.42
C GLU A 139 12.57 22.19 27.59
N PHE A 140 12.32 22.04 26.27
CA PHE A 140 13.19 21.30 25.35
C PHE A 140 14.67 21.69 25.46
N ASP A 141 14.99 22.98 25.60
CA ASP A 141 16.37 23.47 25.74
C ASP A 141 17.13 22.89 26.96
N LYS A 142 16.43 22.32 27.95
CA LYS A 142 17.01 21.80 29.20
C LYS A 142 17.20 20.28 29.20
N GLY A 143 16.61 19.56 28.25
CA GLY A 143 16.57 18.09 28.29
C GLY A 143 16.30 17.45 26.94
N VAL A 144 15.67 16.28 26.97
CA VAL A 144 15.33 15.50 25.77
C VAL A 144 13.86 15.10 25.78
N ILE A 145 13.33 14.88 24.59
CA ILE A 145 11.96 14.39 24.37
C ILE A 145 12.04 12.97 23.83
N ILE A 146 11.25 12.06 24.37
CA ILE A 146 11.37 10.62 24.12
C ILE A 146 10.02 10.01 23.71
N GLY A 147 10.05 8.97 22.88
CA GLY A 147 8.84 8.25 22.48
C GLY A 147 8.24 7.39 23.60
N ALA A 148 6.92 7.26 23.61
CA ALA A 148 6.18 6.55 24.66
C ALA A 148 6.57 5.06 24.78
N ARG A 149 6.85 4.39 23.65
CA ARG A 149 7.27 2.97 23.67
C ARG A 149 8.67 2.78 24.20
N LEU A 150 9.57 3.74 23.97
CA LEU A 150 10.91 3.70 24.53
C LEU A 150 10.88 3.92 26.06
N VAL A 151 9.98 4.76 26.55
CA VAL A 151 9.71 4.94 27.99
C VAL A 151 9.22 3.64 28.63
N GLU A 152 8.24 2.97 28.01
CA GLU A 152 7.73 1.66 28.45
C GLU A 152 8.87 0.61 28.47
N ALA A 153 9.66 0.55 27.41
CA ALA A 153 10.77 -0.38 27.29
C ALA A 153 11.82 -0.18 28.38
N LEU A 154 12.21 1.07 28.66
CA LEU A 154 13.20 1.44 29.67
C LEU A 154 12.65 1.46 31.10
N ASN A 155 11.33 1.39 31.28
CA ASN A 155 10.65 1.50 32.58
C ASN A 155 11.04 2.78 33.34
N ILE A 156 10.91 3.91 32.67
CA ILE A 156 11.16 5.26 33.21
C ILE A 156 9.87 6.08 33.22
N ASN A 157 9.86 7.20 33.93
CA ASN A 157 8.77 8.16 33.96
C ASN A 157 9.22 9.55 33.48
N TYR A 158 8.25 10.44 33.26
CA TYR A 158 8.52 11.86 33.03
C TYR A 158 9.37 12.46 34.17
N GLY A 159 10.40 13.25 33.81
CA GLY A 159 11.34 13.86 34.75
C GLY A 159 12.50 12.95 35.18
N ASP A 160 12.49 11.66 34.80
CA ASP A 160 13.63 10.78 35.04
C ASP A 160 14.81 11.15 34.13
N LYS A 161 16.00 10.71 34.54
CA LYS A 161 17.21 10.84 33.73
C LYS A 161 17.49 9.57 32.96
N ILE A 162 17.91 9.74 31.70
CA ILE A 162 18.39 8.66 30.85
C ILE A 162 19.87 8.88 30.50
N MET A 163 20.63 7.80 30.44
CA MET A 163 22.02 7.83 30.01
C MET A 163 22.08 7.54 28.52
N LEU A 164 22.62 8.48 27.74
CA LEU A 164 22.89 8.31 26.32
C LEU A 164 24.34 7.92 26.11
N ILE A 165 24.57 6.93 25.26
CA ILE A 165 25.86 6.33 24.98
C ILE A 165 26.11 6.39 23.48
N SER A 166 27.12 7.14 23.04
CA SER A 166 27.57 7.19 21.65
C SER A 166 28.62 6.09 21.42
N PRO A 167 28.37 5.12 20.51
CA PRO A 167 29.36 4.11 20.12
C PRO A 167 30.48 4.70 19.24
N GLU A 168 30.21 5.80 18.54
CA GLU A 168 31.24 6.65 17.93
C GLU A 168 31.97 7.39 19.07
N GLY A 169 32.96 6.72 19.65
CA GLY A 169 33.78 7.24 20.75
C GLY A 169 34.78 8.31 20.30
N PHE A 170 35.60 8.79 21.25
CA PHE A 170 36.74 9.66 20.96
C PHE A 170 38.04 8.83 20.96
N ASP A 171 39.02 9.20 20.12
CA ASP A 171 40.36 8.61 20.12
C ASP A 171 41.11 8.99 21.41
N ALA A 172 40.86 8.24 22.47
CA ALA A 172 41.81 8.16 23.58
C ALA A 172 42.96 7.30 23.08
N LEU A 173 44.19 7.84 23.11
CA LEU A 173 45.48 7.37 22.57
C LEU A 173 45.76 5.84 22.37
N PHE A 174 44.97 4.92 22.91
CA PHE A 174 45.07 3.46 22.71
C PHE A 174 43.73 2.67 22.65
N ASP A 175 42.53 3.28 22.81
CA ASP A 175 41.24 2.56 22.74
C ASP A 175 40.04 3.52 22.51
N VAL A 176 39.02 3.10 21.76
CA VAL A 176 37.81 3.91 21.48
C VAL A 176 36.84 3.80 22.64
N MET A 177 36.81 4.80 23.53
CA MET A 177 35.86 4.83 24.63
C MET A 177 34.53 5.46 24.20
N PRO A 178 33.38 4.81 24.44
CA PRO A 178 32.08 5.37 24.13
C PRO A 178 31.79 6.58 25.02
N LYS A 179 31.19 7.62 24.44
CA LYS A 179 30.84 8.84 25.17
C LYS A 179 29.51 8.63 25.90
N MET A 180 29.47 8.91 27.19
CA MET A 180 28.27 8.73 28.02
C MET A 180 27.87 10.05 28.68
N LYS A 181 26.57 10.40 28.63
CA LYS A 181 26.05 11.58 29.32
C LYS A 181 24.59 11.40 29.70
N GLU A 182 24.23 11.89 30.89
CA GLU A 182 22.85 11.89 31.37
C GLU A 182 22.07 13.11 30.85
N TYR A 183 20.81 12.87 30.48
CA TYR A 183 19.85 13.89 30.10
C TYR A 183 18.51 13.66 30.81
N GLU A 184 17.82 14.75 31.17
CA GLU A 184 16.49 14.71 31.78
C GLU A 184 15.40 14.61 30.71
N VAL A 185 14.39 13.78 30.95
CA VAL A 185 13.23 13.63 30.07
C VAL A 185 12.21 14.74 30.36
N VAL A 186 12.10 15.70 29.44
CA VAL A 186 11.25 16.91 29.58
C VAL A 186 9.92 16.84 28.82
N ALA A 187 9.75 15.85 27.95
CA ALA A 187 8.44 15.47 27.42
C ALA A 187 8.44 14.06 26.83
N ILE A 188 7.25 13.48 26.71
CA ILE A 188 7.00 12.18 26.10
C ILE A 188 5.97 12.35 24.99
N PHE A 189 6.24 11.80 23.80
CA PHE A 189 5.31 11.83 22.66
C PHE A 189 4.81 10.43 22.28
N ASP A 190 3.64 10.37 21.66
CA ASP A 190 3.06 9.16 21.07
C ASP A 190 2.45 9.50 19.70
N THR A 191 3.16 9.15 18.63
CA THR A 191 2.71 9.39 17.25
C THR A 191 1.75 8.32 16.74
N GLY A 192 1.49 7.26 17.52
CA GLY A 192 0.76 6.08 17.10
C GLY A 192 1.54 5.18 16.12
N MET A 193 2.79 5.52 15.82
CA MET A 193 3.68 4.76 14.95
C MET A 193 4.77 4.09 15.80
N PHE A 194 4.65 2.76 15.94
CA PHE A 194 5.52 1.98 16.84
C PHE A 194 7.02 2.20 16.60
N GLU A 195 7.46 2.28 15.34
CA GLU A 195 8.87 2.48 15.00
C GLU A 195 9.41 3.79 15.58
N TYR A 196 8.67 4.88 15.41
CA TYR A 196 9.08 6.20 15.88
C TYR A 196 8.98 6.32 17.41
N ASP A 197 7.91 5.79 18.01
CA ASP A 197 7.70 5.86 19.45
C ASP A 197 8.66 4.97 20.25
N SER A 198 9.27 3.97 19.59
CA SER A 198 10.21 3.02 20.22
C SER A 198 11.68 3.35 20.02
N THR A 199 12.03 4.22 19.05
CA THR A 199 13.43 4.46 18.68
C THR A 199 13.87 5.92 18.75
N LEU A 200 12.97 6.90 18.63
CA LEU A 200 13.38 8.31 18.49
C LEU A 200 13.52 9.04 19.83
N ILE A 201 14.58 9.83 19.93
CA ILE A 201 14.81 10.84 20.97
C ILE A 201 15.11 12.18 20.28
N TYR A 202 14.40 13.24 20.65
CA TYR A 202 14.73 14.60 20.23
C TYR A 202 15.66 15.27 21.24
N MET A 203 16.70 15.93 20.73
CA MET A 203 17.67 16.66 21.53
C MET A 203 17.89 18.08 20.95
N PRO A 204 18.10 19.11 21.79
CA PRO A 204 18.47 20.42 21.28
C PRO A 204 19.76 20.36 20.46
N MET A 205 19.77 21.05 19.30
CA MET A 205 20.91 21.10 18.38
C MET A 205 22.26 21.35 19.08
N LYS A 206 22.32 22.34 19.98
CA LYS A 206 23.54 22.67 20.73
C LYS A 206 24.02 21.54 21.63
N SER A 207 23.09 20.83 22.28
CA SER A 207 23.41 19.69 23.14
C SER A 207 23.93 18.52 22.33
N ALA A 208 23.36 18.26 21.15
CA ALA A 208 23.80 17.21 20.25
C ALA A 208 25.20 17.50 19.68
N GLN A 209 25.43 18.72 19.18
CA GLN A 209 26.74 19.17 18.69
C GLN A 209 27.86 18.95 19.71
N ALA A 210 27.63 19.32 20.97
CA ALA A 210 28.58 19.11 22.06
C ALA A 210 28.75 17.63 22.44
N PHE A 211 27.67 16.85 22.40
CA PHE A 211 27.71 15.42 22.73
C PHE A 211 28.49 14.63 21.67
N PHE A 212 28.24 14.87 20.40
CA PHE A 212 28.80 14.10 19.28
C PHE A 212 30.06 14.72 18.61
N ASN A 213 30.61 15.81 19.17
CA ASN A 213 31.87 16.45 18.71
C ASN A 213 31.83 17.05 17.29
N TYR A 214 30.73 17.68 16.90
CA TYR A 214 30.64 18.44 15.64
C TYR A 214 30.17 19.88 15.89
N GLU A 215 30.73 20.53 16.91
CA GLU A 215 30.40 21.92 17.26
C GLU A 215 30.46 22.85 16.04
N GLY A 216 29.39 23.61 15.82
CA GLY A 216 29.28 24.53 14.70
C GLY A 216 28.92 23.90 13.35
N SER A 217 28.70 22.59 13.26
CA SER A 217 28.29 21.90 12.03
C SER A 217 27.05 21.01 12.24
N VAL A 218 26.46 20.52 11.14
CA VAL A 218 25.32 19.59 11.12
C VAL A 218 25.56 18.53 10.05
N LYS A 219 24.97 17.34 10.20
CA LYS A 219 25.16 16.25 9.24
C LYS A 219 24.32 16.43 7.96
N ASN A 220 23.12 16.99 8.08
CA ASN A 220 22.20 17.20 6.96
C ASN A 220 21.25 18.39 7.19
N ILE A 221 20.67 18.91 6.11
CA ILE A 221 19.48 19.76 6.16
C ILE A 221 18.32 18.93 5.63
N GLU A 222 17.29 18.83 6.44
CA GLU A 222 16.04 18.18 6.10
C GLU A 222 15.07 19.22 5.52
N VAL A 223 14.50 18.93 4.35
CA VAL A 223 13.70 19.88 3.58
C VAL A 223 12.30 19.35 3.38
N PHE A 224 11.32 20.16 3.77
CA PHE A 224 9.90 19.92 3.62
C PHE A 224 9.39 20.68 2.39
N VAL A 225 8.64 19.98 1.54
CA VAL A 225 8.09 20.52 0.29
C VAL A 225 6.57 20.45 0.26
N ASP A 226 5.94 21.28 -0.55
CA ASP A 226 4.48 21.36 -0.71
C ASP A 226 3.89 20.14 -1.42
N ASP A 227 4.59 19.62 -2.43
CA ASP A 227 4.22 18.44 -3.19
C ASP A 227 5.33 17.37 -3.13
N ILE A 228 5.06 16.33 -2.35
CA ILE A 228 5.96 15.18 -2.12
C ILE A 228 6.29 14.46 -3.44
N ALA A 229 5.38 14.46 -4.42
CA ALA A 229 5.61 13.83 -5.72
C ALA A 229 6.69 14.56 -6.54
N ARG A 230 6.92 15.85 -6.26
CA ARG A 230 7.92 16.69 -6.92
C ARG A 230 9.25 16.73 -6.17
N ALA A 231 9.43 15.94 -5.11
CA ALA A 231 10.65 15.95 -4.32
C ALA A 231 11.92 15.64 -5.13
N ASP A 232 11.88 14.75 -6.13
CA ASP A 232 13.02 14.50 -7.03
C ASP A 232 13.40 15.74 -7.88
N GLU A 233 12.40 16.44 -8.40
CA GLU A 233 12.59 17.66 -9.20
C GLU A 233 13.19 18.78 -8.34
N LEU A 234 12.63 18.96 -7.14
CA LEU A 234 13.08 19.96 -6.18
C LEU A 234 14.47 19.63 -5.62
N ALA A 235 14.79 18.36 -5.38
CA ALA A 235 16.12 17.93 -4.97
C ALA A 235 17.16 18.35 -6.02
N SER A 236 16.89 18.09 -7.30
CA SER A 236 17.74 18.52 -8.42
C SER A 236 17.90 20.04 -8.52
N ALA A 237 16.86 20.81 -8.15
CA ALA A 237 16.93 22.27 -8.09
C ALA A 237 17.79 22.75 -6.91
N ILE A 238 17.66 22.10 -5.74
CA ILE A 238 18.47 22.36 -4.55
C ILE A 238 19.95 22.07 -4.82
N GLU A 239 20.27 20.96 -5.49
CA GLU A 239 21.66 20.63 -5.84
C GLU A 239 22.29 21.71 -6.73
N LYS A 240 21.53 22.25 -7.69
CA LYS A 240 22.00 23.32 -8.59
C LYS A 240 22.24 24.63 -7.87
N GLU A 241 21.38 24.98 -6.91
CA GLU A 241 21.49 26.25 -6.16
C GLU A 241 22.59 26.19 -5.09
N THR A 242 22.72 25.06 -4.40
CA THR A 242 23.62 24.91 -3.25
C THR A 242 24.97 24.32 -3.61
N GLY A 243 25.07 23.60 -4.73
CA GLY A 243 26.23 22.77 -5.07
C GLY A 243 26.40 21.55 -4.16
N MET A 244 25.43 21.28 -3.28
CA MET A 244 25.44 20.17 -2.33
C MET A 244 24.61 19.01 -2.85
N LYS A 245 24.94 17.79 -2.39
CA LYS A 245 24.16 16.60 -2.75
C LYS A 245 22.81 16.64 -2.04
N ALA A 246 21.73 16.55 -2.79
CA ALA A 246 20.36 16.54 -2.27
C ALA A 246 19.64 15.29 -2.78
N GLU A 247 19.22 14.45 -1.84
CA GLU A 247 18.51 13.22 -2.16
C GLU A 247 17.07 13.33 -1.70
N SER A 248 16.13 13.05 -2.60
CA SER A 248 14.72 12.90 -2.23
C SER A 248 14.52 11.62 -1.43
N TRP A 249 13.41 11.56 -0.70
CA TRP A 249 12.94 10.33 -0.07
C TRP A 249 12.75 9.19 -1.10
N GLN A 250 12.38 9.50 -2.35
CA GLN A 250 12.22 8.49 -3.41
C GLN A 250 13.55 7.83 -3.76
N LEU A 251 14.63 8.61 -3.82
CA LEU A 251 15.97 8.09 -4.12
C LEU A 251 16.52 7.31 -2.92
N GLN A 252 16.39 7.85 -1.70
CA GLN A 252 16.82 7.20 -0.46
C GLN A 252 16.17 5.82 -0.27
N HIS A 253 14.89 5.69 -0.63
CA HIS A 253 14.12 4.46 -0.50
C HIS A 253 13.79 3.80 -1.85
N SER A 254 14.61 4.06 -2.87
CA SER A 254 14.36 3.58 -4.24
C SER A 254 14.22 2.07 -4.35
N HIS A 255 14.95 1.31 -3.53
CA HIS A 255 14.84 -0.15 -3.44
C HIS A 255 13.45 -0.59 -2.92
N TYR A 256 12.93 0.07 -1.88
CA TYR A 256 11.59 -0.22 -1.34
C TYR A 256 10.50 0.14 -2.35
N LEU A 257 10.60 1.31 -2.99
CA LEU A 257 9.65 1.74 -4.01
C LEU A 257 9.65 0.81 -5.24
N SER A 258 10.83 0.37 -5.66
CA SER A 258 10.97 -0.57 -6.77
C SER A 258 10.41 -1.95 -6.42
N ALA A 259 10.61 -2.40 -5.18
CA ALA A 259 10.02 -3.63 -4.67
C ALA A 259 8.48 -3.54 -4.65
N LEU A 260 7.90 -2.46 -4.12
CA LEU A 260 6.45 -2.21 -4.10
C LEU A 260 5.85 -2.19 -5.51
N LYS A 261 6.54 -1.57 -6.47
CA LYS A 261 6.09 -1.54 -7.87
C LYS A 261 6.14 -2.93 -8.52
N THR A 262 7.21 -3.68 -8.27
CA THR A 262 7.40 -5.04 -8.80
C THR A 262 6.36 -5.99 -8.20
N GLU A 263 6.10 -5.86 -6.90
CA GLU A 263 5.12 -6.65 -6.16
C GLU A 263 3.71 -6.44 -6.70
N LYS A 264 3.26 -5.20 -6.93
CA LYS A 264 1.97 -4.92 -7.60
C LYS A 264 1.86 -5.60 -8.98
N ASN A 265 2.94 -5.61 -9.77
CA ASN A 265 2.93 -6.24 -11.09
C ASN A 265 2.84 -7.78 -11.00
N VAL A 266 3.56 -8.40 -10.06
CA VAL A 266 3.50 -9.84 -9.81
C VAL A 266 2.12 -10.24 -9.31
N MET A 267 1.56 -9.48 -8.36
CA MET A 267 0.21 -9.70 -7.86
C MET A 267 -0.80 -9.59 -9.00
N PHE A 268 -0.75 -8.54 -9.82
CA PHE A 268 -1.62 -8.40 -10.99
C PHE A 268 -1.53 -9.60 -11.96
N LEU A 269 -0.34 -10.17 -12.17
CA LEU A 269 -0.15 -11.35 -13.03
C LEU A 269 -0.83 -12.59 -12.43
N ILE A 270 -0.56 -12.90 -11.16
CA ILE A 270 -1.17 -14.05 -10.44
C ILE A 270 -2.69 -13.92 -10.44
N LEU A 271 -3.17 -12.72 -10.16
CA LEU A 271 -4.57 -12.35 -10.15
C LEU A 271 -5.23 -12.49 -11.54
N THR A 272 -4.54 -12.11 -12.62
CA THR A 272 -5.01 -12.33 -13.99
C THR A 272 -5.12 -13.82 -14.32
N LEU A 273 -4.19 -14.64 -13.84
CA LEU A 273 -4.24 -16.10 -14.03
C LEU A 273 -5.50 -16.71 -13.38
N ILE A 274 -5.91 -16.21 -12.21
CA ILE A 274 -7.15 -16.65 -11.54
C ILE A 274 -8.37 -16.34 -12.41
N ILE A 275 -8.43 -15.16 -13.05
CA ILE A 275 -9.53 -14.83 -13.98
C ILE A 275 -9.52 -15.77 -15.18
N ILE A 276 -8.35 -16.09 -15.73
CA ILE A 276 -8.23 -17.02 -16.86
C ILE A 276 -8.79 -18.40 -16.48
N VAL A 277 -8.49 -18.90 -15.27
CA VAL A 277 -9.06 -20.15 -14.76
C VAL A 277 -10.58 -20.07 -14.63
N ALA A 278 -11.12 -18.94 -14.14
CA ALA A 278 -12.57 -18.71 -14.11
C ALA A 278 -13.18 -18.62 -15.52
N ALA A 279 -12.46 -18.03 -16.49
CA ALA A 279 -12.88 -17.91 -17.87
C ALA A 279 -12.97 -19.29 -18.56
N PHE A 280 -12.06 -20.22 -18.27
CA PHE A 280 -12.17 -21.62 -18.73
C PHE A 280 -13.45 -22.30 -18.23
N ASN A 281 -13.92 -21.98 -17.03
CA ASN A 281 -15.19 -22.50 -16.53
C ASN A 281 -16.36 -22.04 -17.43
N ILE A 282 -16.35 -20.79 -17.91
CA ILE A 282 -17.33 -20.28 -18.87
C ILE A 282 -17.26 -21.06 -20.19
N VAL A 283 -16.05 -21.34 -20.69
CA VAL A 283 -15.87 -22.14 -21.92
C VAL A 283 -16.52 -23.51 -21.76
N SER A 284 -16.17 -24.24 -20.70
CA SER A 284 -16.69 -25.58 -20.44
C SER A 284 -18.21 -25.58 -20.31
N ASN A 285 -18.77 -24.61 -19.58
CA ASN A 285 -20.21 -24.50 -19.41
C ASN A 285 -20.93 -24.19 -20.73
N LEU A 286 -20.45 -23.23 -21.52
CA LEU A 286 -21.05 -22.91 -22.81
C LEU A 286 -20.96 -24.09 -23.79
N MET A 287 -19.85 -24.84 -23.80
CA MET A 287 -19.75 -26.05 -24.61
C MET A 287 -20.81 -27.10 -24.23
N ILE A 288 -21.09 -27.29 -22.93
CA ILE A 288 -22.17 -28.18 -22.47
C ILE A 288 -23.53 -27.68 -22.98
N ILE A 289 -23.83 -26.38 -22.84
CA ILE A 289 -25.10 -25.80 -23.32
C ILE A 289 -25.25 -25.98 -24.83
N VAL A 290 -24.19 -25.75 -25.61
CA VAL A 290 -24.19 -25.96 -27.07
C VAL A 290 -24.53 -27.41 -27.39
N GLN A 291 -23.95 -28.38 -26.68
CA GLN A 291 -24.21 -29.80 -26.89
C GLN A 291 -25.63 -30.21 -26.52
N GLU A 292 -26.14 -29.75 -25.37
CA GLU A 292 -27.51 -30.05 -24.94
C GLU A 292 -28.58 -29.38 -25.82
N LYS A 293 -28.25 -28.27 -26.48
CA LYS A 293 -29.18 -27.51 -27.34
C LYS A 293 -28.95 -27.69 -28.83
N LYS A 294 -28.16 -28.67 -29.27
CA LYS A 294 -27.89 -28.95 -30.69
C LYS A 294 -29.15 -29.02 -31.55
N PHE A 295 -30.17 -29.76 -31.10
CA PHE A 295 -31.44 -29.86 -31.81
C PHE A 295 -32.16 -28.51 -31.95
N ALA A 296 -32.23 -27.73 -30.88
CA ALA A 296 -32.84 -26.40 -30.90
C ALA A 296 -32.10 -25.44 -31.84
N ILE A 297 -30.76 -25.54 -31.91
CA ILE A 297 -29.92 -24.77 -32.85
C ILE A 297 -30.24 -25.17 -34.30
N ALA A 298 -30.33 -26.47 -34.59
CA ALA A 298 -30.68 -26.98 -35.93
C ALA A 298 -32.06 -26.50 -36.38
N VAL A 299 -33.07 -26.54 -35.50
CA VAL A 299 -34.42 -26.02 -35.77
C VAL A 299 -34.41 -24.52 -36.04
N MET A 300 -33.66 -23.71 -35.28
CA MET A 300 -33.54 -22.28 -35.55
C MET A 300 -32.89 -22.01 -36.92
N ARG A 301 -31.91 -22.82 -37.31
CA ARG A 301 -31.27 -22.71 -38.63
C ARG A 301 -32.21 -23.06 -39.78
N THR A 302 -33.10 -24.05 -39.62
CA THR A 302 -34.09 -24.38 -40.66
C THR A 302 -35.15 -23.28 -40.79
N PHE A 303 -35.46 -22.56 -39.71
CA PHE A 303 -36.31 -21.36 -39.74
C PHE A 303 -35.60 -20.09 -40.26
N GLY A 304 -34.34 -20.18 -40.71
CA GLY A 304 -33.62 -19.08 -41.35
C GLY A 304 -32.69 -18.26 -40.44
N ALA A 305 -32.38 -18.74 -39.23
CA ALA A 305 -31.32 -18.15 -38.42
C ALA A 305 -29.94 -18.33 -39.08
N THR A 306 -29.20 -17.23 -39.26
CA THR A 306 -27.86 -17.27 -39.81
C THR A 306 -26.84 -17.76 -38.77
N SER A 307 -25.73 -18.36 -39.22
CA SER A 307 -24.61 -18.75 -38.35
C SER A 307 -24.09 -17.57 -37.50
N GLY A 308 -24.10 -16.36 -38.06
CA GLY A 308 -23.74 -15.14 -37.31
C GLY A 308 -24.73 -14.81 -36.19
N SER A 309 -26.03 -15.07 -36.37
CA SER A 309 -27.03 -14.84 -35.31
C SER A 309 -26.89 -15.87 -34.18
N ILE A 310 -26.59 -17.14 -34.52
CA ILE A 310 -26.29 -18.18 -33.52
C ILE A 310 -25.04 -17.82 -32.72
N MET A 311 -23.97 -17.39 -33.39
CA MET A 311 -22.75 -16.95 -32.73
C MET A 311 -23.03 -15.81 -31.73
N ARG A 312 -23.82 -14.79 -32.13
CA ARG A 312 -24.19 -13.68 -31.24
C ARG A 312 -25.03 -14.12 -30.05
N ILE A 313 -25.94 -15.08 -30.21
CA ILE A 313 -26.71 -15.64 -29.08
C ILE A 313 -25.76 -16.21 -28.02
N PHE A 314 -24.81 -17.06 -28.42
CA PHE A 314 -23.87 -17.69 -27.48
C PHE A 314 -22.83 -16.72 -26.91
N CYS A 315 -22.33 -15.76 -27.70
CA CYS A 315 -21.53 -14.65 -27.17
C CYS A 315 -22.31 -13.82 -26.14
N THR A 316 -23.59 -13.59 -26.37
CA THR A 316 -24.47 -12.86 -25.43
C THR A 316 -24.72 -13.66 -24.16
N CYS A 317 -24.91 -14.98 -24.24
CA CYS A 317 -24.97 -15.85 -23.05
C CYS A 317 -23.72 -15.69 -22.17
N GLY A 318 -22.57 -15.76 -22.82
CA GLY A 318 -21.27 -15.59 -22.20
C GLY A 318 -21.05 -14.23 -21.54
N LEU A 319 -21.37 -13.16 -22.27
CA LEU A 319 -21.33 -11.80 -21.74
C LEU A 319 -22.28 -11.61 -20.56
N LEU A 320 -23.49 -12.19 -20.59
CA LEU A 320 -24.42 -12.13 -19.47
C LEU A 320 -23.88 -12.84 -18.22
N ILE A 321 -23.30 -14.04 -18.37
CA ILE A 321 -22.64 -14.76 -17.28
C ILE A 321 -21.50 -13.91 -16.70
N GLY A 322 -20.62 -13.40 -17.57
CA GLY A 322 -19.50 -12.55 -17.18
C GLY A 322 -19.95 -11.26 -16.50
N PHE A 323 -20.99 -10.62 -17.01
CA PHE A 323 -21.54 -9.38 -16.46
C PHE A 323 -22.18 -9.59 -15.09
N ILE A 324 -23.06 -10.58 -14.94
CA ILE A 324 -23.70 -10.90 -13.65
C ILE A 324 -22.63 -11.32 -12.64
N GLY A 325 -21.69 -12.17 -13.04
CA GLY A 325 -20.57 -12.58 -12.19
C GLY A 325 -19.72 -11.40 -11.76
N THR A 326 -19.36 -10.50 -12.69
CA THR A 326 -18.57 -9.30 -12.39
C THR A 326 -19.32 -8.34 -11.46
N CYS A 327 -20.62 -8.09 -11.68
CA CYS A 327 -21.43 -7.24 -10.82
C CYS A 327 -21.54 -7.81 -9.39
N LEU A 328 -21.81 -9.11 -9.26
CA LEU A 328 -21.85 -9.79 -7.97
C LEU A 328 -20.48 -9.76 -7.28
N GLY A 329 -19.42 -10.06 -8.03
CA GLY A 329 -18.06 -10.02 -7.53
C GLY A 329 -17.61 -8.64 -7.09
N CYS A 330 -17.95 -7.58 -7.83
CA CYS A 330 -17.70 -6.20 -7.43
C CYS A 330 -18.43 -5.84 -6.15
N SER A 331 -19.72 -6.19 -6.08
CA SER A 331 -20.54 -5.92 -4.89
C SER A 331 -19.98 -6.65 -3.67
N MET A 332 -19.69 -7.96 -3.80
CA MET A 332 -19.09 -8.76 -2.73
C MET A 332 -17.71 -8.25 -2.33
N GLY A 333 -16.84 -7.97 -3.30
CA GLY A 333 -15.49 -7.46 -3.04
C GLY A 333 -15.51 -6.13 -2.31
N ILE A 334 -16.35 -5.18 -2.73
CA ILE A 334 -16.49 -3.88 -2.06
C ILE A 334 -17.04 -4.05 -0.65
N ILE A 335 -18.11 -4.82 -0.46
CA ILE A 335 -18.70 -5.08 0.86
C ILE A 335 -17.66 -5.71 1.80
N PHE A 336 -16.90 -6.68 1.30
CA PHE A 336 -15.88 -7.38 2.07
C PHE A 336 -14.72 -6.43 2.44
N SER A 337 -14.22 -5.63 1.49
CA SER A 337 -13.18 -4.64 1.73
C SER A 337 -13.58 -3.59 2.76
N LEU A 338 -14.84 -3.13 2.75
CA LEU A 338 -15.34 -2.16 3.73
C LEU A 338 -15.55 -2.76 5.13
N ASN A 339 -15.74 -4.08 5.23
CA ASN A 339 -16.00 -4.79 6.49
C ASN A 339 -14.80 -5.63 6.96
N ILE A 340 -13.62 -5.41 6.38
CA ILE A 340 -12.44 -6.24 6.62
C ILE A 340 -12.05 -6.32 8.10
N GLU A 341 -12.17 -5.23 8.86
CA GLU A 341 -11.83 -5.18 10.28
C GLU A 341 -12.84 -5.98 11.12
N ASN A 342 -14.13 -5.90 10.79
CA ASN A 342 -15.17 -6.72 11.43
C ASN A 342 -14.92 -8.22 11.20
N ILE A 343 -14.50 -8.57 9.97
CA ILE A 343 -14.18 -9.96 9.60
C ILE A 343 -12.93 -10.43 10.34
N ARG A 344 -11.90 -9.59 10.45
CA ARG A 344 -10.71 -9.86 11.26
C ARG A 344 -11.09 -10.15 12.71
N MET A 345 -11.83 -9.26 13.36
CA MET A 345 -12.25 -9.44 14.76
C MET A 345 -13.08 -10.72 14.95
N PHE A 346 -13.97 -11.03 14.01
CA PHE A 346 -14.74 -12.27 14.01
C PHE A 346 -13.83 -13.50 13.95
N LEU A 347 -12.83 -13.49 13.05
CA LEU A 347 -11.88 -14.59 12.92
C LEU A 347 -11.01 -14.73 14.18
N GLU A 348 -10.47 -13.63 14.73
CA GLU A 348 -9.68 -13.64 15.96
C GLU A 348 -10.48 -14.23 17.15
N ASN A 349 -11.77 -13.90 17.26
CA ASN A 349 -12.66 -14.47 18.27
C ASN A 349 -12.90 -15.97 18.09
N VAL A 350 -12.98 -16.44 16.84
CA VAL A 350 -13.20 -17.87 16.53
C VAL A 350 -11.91 -18.68 16.71
N THR A 351 -10.76 -18.14 16.32
CA THR A 351 -9.48 -18.85 16.36
C THR A 351 -8.74 -18.67 17.68
N ASN A 352 -9.16 -17.74 18.56
CA ASN A 352 -8.45 -17.36 19.80
C ASN A 352 -6.98 -16.98 19.57
N THR A 353 -6.65 -16.51 18.37
CA THR A 353 -5.31 -16.07 17.99
C THR A 353 -5.38 -14.63 17.52
N LYS A 354 -4.45 -13.78 17.98
CA LYS A 354 -4.28 -12.43 17.42
C LYS A 354 -3.69 -12.59 16.02
N LEU A 355 -4.46 -12.23 14.99
CA LEU A 355 -4.04 -12.39 13.60
C LEU A 355 -3.02 -11.32 13.19
N LEU A 356 -3.09 -10.13 13.81
CA LEU A 356 -2.16 -9.04 13.60
C LEU A 356 -1.58 -8.60 14.93
N ASP A 357 -0.32 -8.95 15.18
CA ASP A 357 0.47 -8.38 16.26
C ASP A 357 1.13 -7.08 15.77
N PRO A 358 0.83 -5.92 16.39
CA PRO A 358 1.45 -4.65 16.03
C PRO A 358 2.99 -4.66 16.12
N MET A 359 3.58 -5.54 16.94
CA MET A 359 5.05 -5.69 17.02
C MET A 359 5.66 -6.30 15.74
N ILE A 360 4.90 -7.09 14.98
CA ILE A 360 5.39 -7.79 13.78
C ILE A 360 5.00 -7.03 12.52
N TYR A 361 3.78 -6.48 12.49
CA TYR A 361 3.19 -5.89 11.28
C TYR A 361 3.22 -4.36 11.26
N PHE A 362 3.78 -3.70 12.28
CA PHE A 362 3.98 -2.25 12.37
C PHE A 362 2.69 -1.39 12.30
N PHE A 363 1.50 -2.01 12.21
CA PHE A 363 0.20 -1.32 12.13
C PHE A 363 -0.81 -1.95 13.11
N SER A 364 -1.66 -1.11 13.71
CA SER A 364 -2.68 -1.54 14.72
C SER A 364 -3.97 -2.11 14.12
N SER A 365 -4.26 -1.79 12.86
CA SER A 365 -5.45 -2.21 12.12
C SER A 365 -5.08 -2.65 10.70
N LEU A 366 -5.87 -3.52 10.08
CA LEU A 366 -5.58 -3.98 8.71
C LEU A 366 -5.91 -2.85 7.73
N PRO A 367 -4.91 -2.27 7.02
CA PRO A 367 -5.15 -1.11 6.18
C PRO A 367 -5.77 -1.54 4.86
N VAL A 368 -6.94 -0.99 4.55
CA VAL A 368 -7.64 -1.24 3.28
C VAL A 368 -8.05 0.08 2.67
N ILE A 369 -7.58 0.32 1.44
CA ILE A 369 -7.91 1.50 0.66
C ILE A 369 -8.50 1.05 -0.67
N LEU A 370 -9.77 1.36 -0.86
CA LEU A 370 -10.52 0.99 -2.04
C LEU A 370 -10.32 2.05 -3.11
N VAL A 371 -9.57 1.72 -4.16
CA VAL A 371 -9.28 2.63 -5.27
C VAL A 371 -10.29 2.37 -6.39
N PRO A 372 -11.18 3.34 -6.74
CA PRO A 372 -12.20 3.13 -7.77
C PRO A 372 -11.62 2.71 -9.12
N GLN A 373 -10.44 3.24 -9.47
CA GLN A 373 -9.75 2.90 -10.71
C GLN A 373 -9.38 1.42 -10.79
N ASP A 374 -8.94 0.81 -9.68
CA ASP A 374 -8.58 -0.61 -9.66
C ASP A 374 -9.84 -1.48 -9.85
N VAL A 375 -10.97 -1.12 -9.24
CA VAL A 375 -12.26 -1.80 -9.42
C VAL A 375 -12.72 -1.75 -10.88
N VAL A 376 -12.62 -0.57 -11.51
CA VAL A 376 -12.97 -0.41 -12.93
C VAL A 376 -12.05 -1.25 -13.82
N ASN A 377 -10.73 -1.21 -13.59
CA ASN A 377 -9.75 -1.97 -14.36
C ASN A 377 -10.01 -3.49 -14.24
N ILE A 378 -10.28 -3.99 -13.03
CA ILE A 378 -10.61 -5.40 -12.78
C ILE A 378 -11.91 -5.78 -13.49
N SER A 379 -12.94 -4.93 -13.41
CA SER A 379 -14.23 -5.18 -14.06
C SER A 379 -14.11 -5.27 -15.58
N VAL A 380 -13.37 -4.33 -16.18
CA VAL A 380 -13.11 -4.31 -17.63
C VAL A 380 -12.33 -5.55 -18.05
N LEU A 381 -11.29 -5.93 -17.31
CA LEU A 381 -10.49 -7.13 -17.59
C LEU A 381 -11.32 -8.41 -17.48
N ALA A 382 -12.16 -8.54 -16.45
CA ALA A 382 -13.04 -9.69 -16.25
C ALA A 382 -14.07 -9.83 -17.38
N LEU A 383 -14.69 -8.73 -17.79
CA LEU A 383 -15.63 -8.70 -18.92
C LEU A 383 -14.93 -9.02 -20.24
N PHE A 384 -13.73 -8.48 -20.46
CA PHE A 384 -12.94 -8.74 -21.66
C PHE A 384 -12.52 -10.21 -21.78
N LEU A 385 -12.00 -10.79 -20.69
CA LEU A 385 -11.63 -12.21 -20.66
C LEU A 385 -12.85 -13.13 -20.77
N SER A 386 -13.97 -12.76 -20.14
CA SER A 386 -15.24 -13.47 -20.30
C SER A 386 -15.70 -13.44 -21.75
N PHE A 387 -15.63 -12.29 -22.43
CA PHE A 387 -15.96 -12.19 -23.85
C PHE A 387 -15.05 -13.09 -24.71
N LEU A 388 -13.72 -13.02 -24.51
CA LEU A 388 -12.77 -13.85 -25.26
C LEU A 388 -13.03 -15.35 -25.08
N ALA A 389 -13.33 -15.79 -23.85
CA ALA A 389 -13.65 -17.19 -23.57
C ALA A 389 -14.86 -17.69 -24.38
N THR A 390 -15.78 -16.80 -24.72
CA THR A 390 -17.06 -17.19 -25.33
C THR A 390 -16.96 -17.37 -26.85
N ILE A 391 -15.88 -16.87 -27.46
CA ILE A 391 -15.67 -16.92 -28.91
C ILE A 391 -15.58 -18.38 -29.39
N ALA A 392 -14.79 -19.23 -28.73
CA ALA A 392 -14.59 -20.60 -29.17
C ALA A 392 -15.88 -21.45 -29.14
N PRO A 393 -16.66 -21.47 -28.03
CA PRO A 393 -17.96 -22.15 -28.02
C PRO A 393 -18.96 -21.57 -29.02
N ALA A 394 -18.99 -20.24 -29.20
CA ALA A 394 -19.93 -19.60 -30.12
C ALA A 394 -19.65 -19.95 -31.59
N LEU A 395 -18.37 -20.04 -31.99
CA LEU A 395 -17.97 -20.52 -33.31
C LEU A 395 -18.40 -21.99 -33.52
N GLN A 396 -18.20 -22.84 -32.51
CA GLN A 396 -18.60 -24.25 -32.57
C GLN A 396 -20.12 -24.43 -32.69
N ALA A 397 -20.91 -23.58 -32.03
CA ALA A 397 -22.37 -23.56 -32.15
C ALA A 397 -22.84 -23.14 -33.54
N ALA A 398 -22.17 -22.14 -34.13
CA ALA A 398 -22.50 -21.61 -35.46
C ALA A 398 -22.15 -22.58 -36.61
N ALA A 399 -21.18 -23.47 -36.37
CA ALA A 399 -20.70 -24.47 -37.33
C ALA A 399 -21.54 -25.76 -37.39
N GLN A 400 -22.59 -25.90 -36.56
CA GLN A 400 -23.46 -27.09 -36.57
C GLN A 400 -24.27 -27.18 -37.89
N ASP A 401 -24.26 -28.36 -38.54
CA ASP A 401 -25.05 -28.63 -39.74
C ASP A 401 -26.48 -29.10 -39.36
N PRO A 402 -27.53 -28.35 -39.74
CA PRO A 402 -28.90 -28.73 -39.46
C PRO A 402 -29.32 -30.07 -40.08
N ALA A 403 -28.80 -30.40 -41.26
CA ALA A 403 -29.21 -31.59 -42.01
C ALA A 403 -28.67 -32.87 -41.35
N GLU A 404 -27.45 -32.81 -40.81
CA GLU A 404 -26.86 -33.93 -40.08
C GLU A 404 -27.58 -34.15 -38.76
N ILE A 405 -27.88 -33.09 -38.01
CA ILE A 405 -28.49 -33.20 -36.68
C ILE A 405 -29.93 -33.72 -36.73
N LEU A 406 -30.72 -33.30 -37.74
CA LEU A 406 -32.14 -33.67 -37.86
C LEU A 406 -32.37 -35.05 -38.48
N CYS A 407 -31.33 -35.70 -39.03
CA CYS A 407 -31.44 -37.03 -39.63
C CYS A 407 -31.21 -38.19 -38.64
N TYR A 408 -30.66 -37.92 -37.46
CA TYR A 408 -30.29 -38.94 -36.45
C TYR A 408 -31.23 -39.00 -35.24
N GLU A 409 -32.37 -38.29 -35.27
CA GLU A 409 -33.55 -38.45 -34.41
C GLU A 409 -34.77 -38.78 -35.29
#